data_AF-A0A9E1JIE7-F1
#
_entry.id   AF-A0A9E1JIE7-F1
#
_cell.length_a   1.000
_cell.length_b   1.000
_cell.length_c   1.000
_cell.angle_alpha   90.00
_cell.angle_beta   90.00
_cell.angle_gamma   90.00
#
_symmetry.space_group_name_H-M   'P 1'
#
loop_
_entity.id
_entity.type
_entity.pdbx_description
1 polymer ?
#
loop_
_entity_poly.entity_id
_entity_poly.type
_entity_poly.pdbx_seq_one_letter_code
_entity_poly.pdbx_strand_id
1 'polypeptide(L)'
;MKALTIRGVEPEVAEKLKIAARKQGKSVNNLILEFIKISLGLKKEKKFSRKYDDLDALFGRWNDDEFKKINNSITRQRQIDQDLWE
;
A
#
# COMPACT_ATOMS: atom_id res chain seq x y z
N MET A 1 -22.76 -0.33 -26.16
CA MET A 1 -22.05 -1.08 -25.11
C MET A 1 -21.73 -2.46 -25.67
N LYS A 2 -20.46 -2.87 -25.65
CA LYS A 2 -20.08 -4.27 -25.96
C LYS A 2 -19.73 -4.94 -24.64
N ALA A 3 -20.35 -6.07 -24.36
CA ALA A 3 -20.04 -6.88 -23.19
C ALA A 3 -18.92 -7.86 -23.55
N LEU A 4 -17.91 -7.95 -22.70
CA LEU A 4 -16.82 -8.93 -22.81
C LEU A 4 -16.85 -9.78 -21.54
N THR A 5 -16.90 -11.10 -21.71
CA THR A 5 -16.81 -12.05 -20.60
C THR A 5 -15.44 -12.69 -20.61
N ILE A 6 -14.70 -12.53 -19.52
CA ILE A 6 -13.40 -13.20 -19.32
C ILE A 6 -13.69 -14.55 -18.64
N ARG A 7 -13.36 -15.65 -19.32
CA ARG A 7 -13.53 -17.03 -18.82
C ARG A 7 -12.20 -17.57 -18.33
N GLY A 8 -12.24 -18.56 -17.43
CA GLY A 8 -11.03 -19.21 -16.92
C GLY A 8 -10.25 -18.40 -15.88
N VAL A 9 -10.88 -17.40 -15.24
CA VAL A 9 -10.25 -16.69 -14.13
C VAL A 9 -10.26 -17.61 -12.91
N GLU A 10 -9.07 -17.99 -12.45
CA GLU A 10 -8.91 -18.80 -11.25
C GLU A 10 -9.50 -18.08 -10.02
N PRO A 11 -10.09 -18.81 -9.05
CA PRO A 11 -10.71 -18.20 -7.87
C PRO A 11 -9.76 -17.28 -7.08
N GLU A 12 -8.48 -17.67 -6.96
CA GLU A 12 -7.47 -16.87 -6.28
C GLU A 12 -7.23 -15.53 -6.99
N VAL A 13 -7.18 -15.55 -8.32
CA VAL A 13 -7.01 -14.34 -9.14
C VAL A 13 -8.23 -13.43 -9.01
N ALA A 14 -9.44 -14.00 -9.01
CA ALA A 14 -10.68 -13.26 -8.82
C ALA A 14 -10.70 -12.53 -7.47
N GLU A 15 -10.26 -13.18 -6.39
CA GLU A 15 -10.18 -12.53 -5.08
C GLU A 15 -9.10 -11.45 -5.00
N LYS A 16 -7.91 -11.71 -5.55
CA LYS A 16 -6.85 -10.67 -5.63
C LYS A 16 -7.33 -9.44 -6.40
N LEU A 17 -8.09 -9.62 -7.48
CA LEU A 17 -8.69 -8.52 -8.25
C LEU A 17 -9.71 -7.72 -7.42
N LYS A 18 -10.58 -8.39 -6.66
CA LYS A 18 -11.54 -7.71 -5.77
C LYS A 18 -10.83 -6.90 -4.69
N ILE A 19 -9.81 -7.48 -4.05
CA ILE A 19 -9.01 -6.81 -3.02
C ILE A 19 -8.31 -5.58 -3.62
N ALA A 20 -7.66 -5.72 -4.78
CA ALA A 20 -6.98 -4.62 -5.46
C ALA A 20 -7.96 -3.51 -5.86
N ALA A 21 -9.16 -3.87 -6.35
CA ALA A 21 -10.19 -2.92 -6.71
C ALA A 21 -10.69 -2.14 -5.48
N ARG A 22 -10.92 -2.83 -4.36
CA ARG A 22 -11.32 -2.21 -3.08
C ARG A 22 -10.25 -1.25 -2.55
N LYS A 23 -8.97 -1.66 -2.55
CA LYS A 23 -7.84 -0.80 -2.13
C LYS A 23 -7.76 0.48 -2.96
N GLN A 24 -8.08 0.42 -4.25
CA GLN A 24 -8.05 1.58 -5.15
C GLN A 24 -9.38 2.36 -5.21
N GLY A 25 -10.42 1.94 -4.48
CA GLY A 25 -11.75 2.56 -4.54
C GLY A 25 -12.44 2.43 -5.90
N LYS A 26 -12.14 1.37 -6.67
CA LYS A 26 -12.67 1.15 -8.02
C LYS A 26 -13.54 -0.10 -8.09
N SER A 27 -14.44 -0.16 -9.07
CA SER A 27 -15.09 -1.43 -9.43
C SER A 27 -14.09 -2.37 -10.12
N VAL A 28 -14.31 -3.68 -9.97
CA VAL A 28 -13.47 -4.71 -10.62
C VAL A 28 -13.44 -4.50 -12.15
N ASN A 29 -14.58 -4.14 -12.75
CA ASN A 29 -14.66 -3.83 -14.17
C ASN A 29 -13.77 -2.66 -14.58
N ASN A 30 -13.81 -1.55 -13.82
CA ASN A 30 -12.97 -0.39 -14.12
C ASN A 30 -11.48 -0.70 -13.98
N LEU A 31 -11.10 -1.51 -12.97
CA LEU A 31 -9.72 -1.95 -12.78
C LEU A 31 -9.24 -2.80 -13.97
N ILE A 32 -10.04 -3.77 -14.42
CA ILE A 32 -9.71 -4.62 -15.58
C ILE A 32 -9.57 -3.77 -16.85
N LEU A 33 -10.48 -2.82 -17.09
CA LEU A 33 -10.40 -1.92 -18.23
C LEU A 33 -9.14 -1.03 -18.19
N GLU A 34 -8.71 -0.60 -17.01
CA GLU A 34 -7.44 0.12 -16.87
C GLU A 34 -6.24 -0.76 -17.20
N PHE A 35 -6.20 -2.01 -16.71
CA PHE A 35 -5.14 -2.94 -17.04
C PHE A 35 -5.06 -3.23 -18.54
N ILE A 36 -6.20 -3.44 -19.21
CA ILE A 36 -6.25 -3.63 -20.68
C ILE A 36 -5.74 -2.38 -21.41
N LYS A 37 -6.11 -1.17 -20.96
CA LYS A 37 -5.61 0.07 -21.58
C LYS A 37 -4.11 0.25 -21.38
N ILE A 38 -3.59 -0.11 -20.21
CA ILE A 38 -2.16 -0.04 -19.91
C ILE A 38 -1.39 -1.07 -20.75
N SER A 39 -1.85 -2.32 -20.82
CA SER A 39 -1.18 -3.38 -21.59
C SER A 39 -1.15 -3.11 -23.09
N LEU A 40 -2.19 -2.45 -23.61
CA LEU A 40 -2.25 -2.01 -25.01
C LEU A 40 -1.51 -0.67 -25.28
N GLY A 41 -0.85 -0.09 -24.27
CA GLY A 41 -0.15 1.20 -24.41
C GLY A 41 -1.07 2.42 -24.59
N LEU A 42 -2.39 2.24 -24.45
CA LEU A 42 -3.40 3.28 -24.59
C LEU A 42 -3.49 4.18 -23.36
N LYS A 43 -2.80 3.83 -22.27
CA LYS A 43 -2.71 4.63 -21.04
C LYS A 43 -1.30 4.53 -20.47
N LYS A 44 -0.64 5.67 -20.25
CA LYS A 44 0.64 5.71 -19.54
C LYS A 44 0.43 5.26 -18.10
N GLU A 45 1.29 4.34 -17.64
CA GLU A 45 1.39 4.05 -16.21
C GLU A 45 1.69 5.35 -15.45
N LYS A 46 1.02 5.53 -14.32
CA LYS A 46 1.25 6.66 -13.42
C LYS A 46 2.60 6.50 -12.71
N LYS A 47 3.71 6.62 -13.45
CA LYS A 47 5.08 6.52 -12.90
C LYS A 47 5.35 7.55 -11.80
N PHE A 48 4.76 8.75 -11.93
CA PHE A 48 5.00 9.88 -11.01
C PHE A 48 3.79 10.28 -10.15
N SER A 49 2.68 9.54 -10.22
CA SER A 49 1.49 9.79 -9.37
C SER A 49 1.05 8.54 -8.60
N ARG A 50 2.01 7.65 -8.32
CA ARG A 50 1.82 6.54 -7.40
C ARG A 50 1.65 7.12 -6.00
N LYS A 51 0.51 6.81 -5.37
CA LYS A 51 0.26 7.12 -3.96
C LYS A 51 0.81 5.95 -3.14
N TYR A 52 1.63 6.24 -2.15
CA TYR A 52 2.15 5.28 -1.17
C TYR A 52 1.34 5.40 0.12
N ASP A 53 1.09 4.28 0.78
CA ASP A 53 0.29 4.13 2.00
C ASP A 53 0.99 3.30 3.08
N ASP A 54 2.23 2.88 2.82
CA ASP A 54 3.06 2.03 3.69
C ASP A 54 3.43 2.70 5.02
N LEU A 55 3.49 4.04 5.03
CA LEU A 55 3.74 4.84 6.24
C LEU A 55 2.48 5.45 6.83
N ASP A 56 1.28 5.21 6.26
CA ASP A 56 0.03 5.81 6.76
C ASP A 56 -0.24 5.41 8.22
N ALA A 57 0.18 4.22 8.63
CA ALA A 57 0.07 3.75 10.01
C ALA A 57 0.91 4.55 11.02
N LEU A 58 1.93 5.28 10.55
CA LEU A 58 2.74 6.18 11.39
C LEU A 58 2.10 7.57 11.51
N PHE A 59 1.07 7.86 10.72
CA PHE A 59 0.42 9.15 10.67
C PHE A 59 -0.67 9.24 11.75
N GLY A 60 -0.54 10.19 12.67
CA GLY A 60 -1.49 10.36 13.77
C GLY A 60 -0.82 10.89 15.04
N ARG A 61 -1.46 10.62 16.18
CA ARG A 61 -0.88 10.90 17.50
C ARG A 61 -0.69 9.58 18.23
N TRP A 62 0.40 9.46 18.98
CA TRP A 62 0.58 8.33 19.88
C TRP A 62 -0.41 8.42 21.03
N ASN A 63 -0.93 7.26 21.42
CA ASN A 63 -1.54 7.12 22.74
C ASN A 63 -0.45 7.08 23.83
N ASP A 64 -0.87 7.17 25.09
CA ASP A 64 0.06 7.25 26.22
C ASP A 64 0.97 6.01 26.35
N ASP A 65 0.48 4.83 25.97
CA ASP A 65 1.26 3.59 26.06
C ASP A 65 2.31 3.50 24.95
N GLU A 66 1.94 3.88 23.72
CA GLU A 66 2.87 4.04 22.59
C GLU A 66 3.97 5.04 22.92
N PHE A 67 3.59 6.20 23.48
CA PHE A 67 4.53 7.22 23.92
C PHE A 67 5.52 6.67 24.94
N LYS A 68 5.02 6.01 26.01
CA LYS A 68 5.89 5.43 27.06
C LYS A 68 6.85 4.39 26.48
N LYS A 69 6.37 3.49 25.63
CA LYS A 69 7.19 2.44 25.02
C LYS A 69 8.33 3.02 24.18
N ILE A 70 8.03 4.01 23.35
CA ILE A 70 9.01 4.65 22.49
C ILE A 70 9.98 5.49 23.33
N ASN A 71 9.47 6.30 24.26
CA ASN A 71 10.30 7.16 25.10
C ASN A 71 11.27 6.36 25.98
N ASN A 72 10.84 5.22 26.54
CA ASN A 72 11.72 4.33 27.30
C ASN A 72 12.84 3.76 26.43
N SER A 73 12.52 3.38 25.18
CA SER A 73 13.51 2.87 24.22
C SER A 73 14.54 3.94 23.87
N ILE A 74 14.09 5.16 23.58
CA ILE A 74 14.97 6.30 23.27
C ILE A 74 15.85 6.64 24.48
N THR A 75 15.28 6.66 25.69
CA THR A 75 16.01 7.00 26.91
C THR A 75 17.17 6.02 27.16
N ARG A 76 16.94 4.72 26.90
CA ARG A 76 17.99 3.70 27.00
C ARG A 76 19.11 3.93 26.00
N GLN A 77 18.77 4.30 24.76
CA GLN A 77 19.74 4.53 23.68
C GLN A 77 20.52 5.85 23.82
N ARG A 78 20.04 6.79 24.64
CA ARG A 78 20.73 8.06 24.92
C ARG A 78 21.81 7.96 25.98
N GLN A 79 21.96 6.80 26.63
CA GLN A 79 23.11 6.56 27.48
C GLN A 79 24.34 6.49 26.60
N ILE A 80 25.35 7.31 26.92
CA ILE A 80 26.63 7.29 26.23
C ILE A 80 27.27 5.94 26.55
N ASP A 81 27.44 5.12 25.52
CA ASP A 81 28.27 3.93 25.59
C ASP A 81 29.73 4.38 25.43
N GLN A 82 30.50 4.26 26.52
CA GLN A 82 31.89 4.72 26.55
C GLN A 82 32.78 3.94 25.59
N ASP A 83 32.45 2.68 25.30
CA ASP A 83 33.21 1.82 24.39
C ASP A 83 32.99 2.21 22.92
N LEU A 84 31.93 2.96 22.61
CA LEU A 84 31.60 3.47 21.28
C LEU A 84 32.05 4.93 21.05
N TRP A 85 32.52 5.62 22.09
CA TRP A 85 32.92 7.04 22.05
C TRP A 85 34.44 7.24 22.01
N GLU A 86 35.27 6.18 22.01
CA GLU A 86 36.72 6.31 21.72
C GLU A 86 36.98 6.79 20.28
#